data_AF-A0A7C6UN05-F1
#
_entry.id   AF-A0A7C6UN05-F1
#
_cell.length_a   1.000
_cell.length_b   1.000
_cell.length_c   1.000
_cell.angle_alpha   90.00
_cell.angle_beta   90.00
_cell.angle_gamma   90.00
#
_symmetry.space_group_name_H-M   'P 1'
#
loop_
_entity.id
_entity.type
_entity.pdbx_description
1 polymer ?
#
loop_
_entity_poly.entity_id
_entity_poly.type
_entity_poly.pdbx_seq_one_letter_code
_entity_poly.pdbx_strand_id
1 'polypeptide(L)' 'MKYYYSDLFKEKIQLLDQNVKKALKNKLELMDQNVKHPSLRTKKIKGSSNIFEASHTIGYR' A
#
# COMPACT_ATOMS: atom_id res chain seq x y z
N MET A 1 -4.22 -8.86 -10.24
CA MET A 1 -2.78 -8.60 -10.44
C MET A 1 -1.96 -9.59 -9.63
N LYS A 2 -0.72 -9.90 -10.06
CA LYS A 2 0.21 -10.66 -9.23
C LYS A 2 1.08 -9.68 -8.44
N TYR A 3 0.96 -9.72 -7.11
CA TYR A 3 1.76 -8.88 -6.23
C TYR A 3 3.14 -9.50 -5.97
N TYR A 4 4.17 -8.67 -6.00
CA TYR A 4 5.51 -9.01 -5.55
C TYR A 4 5.86 -8.10 -4.38
N TYR A 5 6.26 -8.71 -3.27
CA TYR A 5 6.63 -7.99 -2.06
C TYR A 5 8.14 -8.14 -1.84
N SER A 6 8.82 -7.02 -1.58
CA SER A 6 10.22 -7.06 -1.14
C SER A 6 10.33 -7.72 0.22
N ASP A 7 11.50 -8.24 0.56
CA ASP A 7 11.70 -8.89 1.85
C ASP A 7 11.59 -7.88 3.01
N LEU A 8 12.09 -6.67 2.82
CA LEU A 8 11.88 -5.56 3.75
C LEU A 8 10.39 -5.28 3.99
N PHE A 9 9.55 -5.33 2.95
CA PHE A 9 8.11 -5.17 3.13
C PHE A 9 7.54 -6.27 4.03
N LYS A 10 7.87 -7.54 3.76
CA LYS A 10 7.39 -8.68 4.55
C LYS A 10 7.78 -8.55 6.02
N GLU A 11 9.04 -8.19 6.30
CA GLU A 11 9.54 -7.96 7.65
C GLU A 11 8.78 -6.84 8.36
N LYS A 12 8.57 -5.70 7.69
CA LYS A 12 7.85 -4.56 8.29
C LYS A 12 6.39 -4.89 8.54
N ILE A 13 5.73 -5.64 7.65
CA ILE A 13 4.34 -6.06 7.86
C ILE A 13 4.21 -6.95 9.09
N GLN A 14 5.16 -7.84 9.36
CA GLN A 14 5.09 -8.72 10.55
C GLN A 14 4.98 -7.93 11.86
N LEU A 15 5.64 -6.77 11.94
CA LEU A 15 5.65 -5.89 13.11
C LEU A 15 4.38 -5.05 13.31
N LEU A 16 3.47 -5.03 12.33
CA LEU A 16 2.24 -4.22 12.40
C LEU A 16 1.17 -4.87 13.29
N ASP A 17 0.36 -4.03 13.93
CA ASP A 17 -0.85 -4.45 14.62
C ASP A 17 -1.85 -5.13 13.66
N GLN A 18 -2.66 -6.04 14.19
CA GLN A 18 -3.60 -6.83 13.41
C GLN A 18 -4.66 -5.96 12.70
N ASN A 19 -5.07 -4.85 13.30
CA ASN A 19 -6.01 -3.91 12.68
C ASN A 19 -5.37 -3.20 11.48
N VAL A 20 -4.10 -2.80 11.61
CA VAL A 20 -3.35 -2.15 10.51
C VAL A 20 -3.14 -3.14 9.36
N LYS A 21 -2.80 -4.40 9.66
CA LYS A 21 -2.69 -5.49 8.68
C LYS A 21 -4.00 -5.72 7.92
N LYS A 22 -5.12 -5.80 8.63
CA LYS A 22 -6.45 -5.99 8.03
C LYS A 22 -6.81 -4.83 7.09
N ALA A 23 -6.58 -3.61 7.54
CA ALA A 23 -6.83 -2.44 6.71
C ALA A 23 -5.93 -2.46 5.46
N LEU A 24 -4.67 -2.86 5.58
CA LEU A 24 -3.72 -2.89 4.46
C LEU A 24 -4.18 -3.89 3.39
N LYS A 25 -4.63 -5.07 3.83
CA LYS A 25 -5.21 -6.08 2.95
C LYS A 25 -6.39 -5.51 2.15
N ASN A 26 -7.32 -4.81 2.81
CA ASN A 26 -8.46 -4.19 2.13
C ASN A 26 -8.02 -3.16 1.07
N LYS A 27 -6.95 -2.40 1.33
CA LYS A 27 -6.40 -1.45 0.35
C LYS A 27 -5.73 -2.14 -0.82
N LEU A 28 -5.02 -3.23 -0.60
CA LEU A 28 -4.43 -4.04 -1.68
C LEU A 28 -5.53 -4.65 -2.55
N GLU A 29 -6.62 -5.15 -1.96
CA GLU A 29 -7.78 -5.64 -2.71
C GLU A 29 -8.44 -4.52 -3.53
N LEU A 30 -8.63 -3.34 -2.94
CA LEU A 30 -9.17 -2.17 -3.64
C LEU A 30 -8.26 -1.74 -4.80
N MET A 31 -6.94 -1.79 -4.61
CA MET A 31 -5.97 -1.46 -5.64
C MET A 31 -6.00 -2.47 -6.80
N ASP A 32 -6.23 -3.76 -6.50
CA ASP A 32 -6.37 -4.81 -7.52
C ASP A 32 -7.57 -4.55 -8.44
N GLN A 33 -8.66 -4.04 -7.85
CA GLN A 33 -9.89 -3.71 -8.56
C GLN A 33 -9.80 -2.37 -9.29
N ASN A 34 -9.27 -1.33 -8.63
CA ASN A 34 -9.20 0.03 -9.15
C ASN A 34 -8.04 0.83 -8.53
N VAL A 35 -6.89 0.81 -9.20
CA VAL A 35 -5.69 1.60 -8.87
C VAL A 35 -5.92 3.12 -8.77
N LYS A 36 -6.96 3.67 -9.40
CA LYS A 36 -7.29 5.11 -9.38
C LYS A 36 -8.37 5.46 -8.35
N HIS A 37 -8.77 4.52 -7.49
CA HIS A 37 -9.82 4.77 -6.51
C HIS A 37 -9.44 5.89 -5.53
N PRO A 38 -10.32 6.87 -5.26
CA PRO A 38 -9.99 8.04 -4.44
C PRO A 38 -9.54 7.69 -3.00
N SER A 39 -10.04 6.59 -2.42
CA SER A 39 -9.60 6.11 -1.09
C SER A 39 -8.14 5.66 -1.00
N LEU A 40 -7.49 5.38 -2.14
CA LEU A 40 -6.07 5.05 -2.19
C LEU A 40 -5.20 6.32 -2.15
N ARG A 41 -5.74 7.47 -2.58
CA ARG A 41 -5.02 8.76 -2.68
C ARG A 41 -3.62 8.59 -3.26
N THR A 42 -3.52 7.84 -4.36
CA THR A 42 -2.25 7.52 -5.01
C THR A 42 -1.56 8.78 -5.51
N LYS A 43 -0.25 8.88 -5.30
CA LYS A 43 0.57 10.00 -5.76
C LYS A 43 1.92 9.49 -6.24
N LYS A 44 2.44 10.10 -7.30
CA LYS A 44 3.77 9.81 -7.80
C LYS A 44 4.84 10.45 -6.90
N ILE A 45 5.86 9.69 -6.53
CA ILE A 45 7.00 10.22 -5.77
C ILE A 45 7.85 11.09 -6.71
N LYS A 46 8.08 12.36 -6.33
CA LYS A 46 8.90 13.30 -7.10
C LYS A 46 10.32 12.76 -7.25
N GLY A 47 10.89 12.85 -8.45
CA GLY A 47 12.22 12.34 -8.76
C GLY A 47 12.28 10.83 -9.04
N SER A 48 11.14 10.12 -9.01
CA SER A 48 11.05 8.72 -9.44
C SER A 48 10.32 8.60 -10.78
N SER A 49 10.72 7.64 -11.62
CA SER A 49 10.07 7.39 -12.90
C SER A 49 8.73 6.66 -12.72
N ASN A 50 8.67 5.64 -11.85
CA ASN A 50 7.52 4.73 -11.70
C ASN A 50 7.21 4.32 -10.25
N ILE A 51 7.55 5.16 -9.26
CA ILE A 51 7.25 4.88 -7.85
C ILE A 51 6.07 5.73 -7.40
N PHE A 52 5.10 5.08 -6.78
CA PHE A 52 3.88 5.69 -6.30
C PHE A 52 3.71 5.40 -4.81
N GLU A 53 3.24 6.40 -4.07
CA GLU A 53 2.78 6.27 -2.69
C GLU A 53 1.24 6.18 -2.68
N ALA A 54 0.69 5.30 -1.85
CA ALA A 54 -0.75 5.23 -1.58
C ALA A 54 -0.96 5.50 -0.09
N SER A 55 -2.00 6.26 0.25
CA SER A 55 -2.33 6.45 1.66
C SER A 55 -2.88 5.15 2.22
N HIS A 56 -2.49 4.76 3.43
CA HIS A 56 -3.08 3.64 4.16
C HIS A 56 -3.98 4.09 5.31
N THR A 57 -3.36 4.44 6.44
CA THR A 57 -3.98 5.00 7.67
C THR A 57 -3.09 6.16 8.14
N ILE A 58 -3.53 7.02 9.08
CA ILE A 58 -2.65 8.07 9.64
C ILE A 58 -1.35 7.41 10.16
N GLY A 59 -0.21 7.82 9.61
CA GLY A 59 1.11 7.28 9.95
C GLY A 59 1.67 6.18 9.03
N TYR A 60 0.87 5.62 8.11
CA TYR A 60 1.31 4.56 7.19
C TYR A 60 1.09 4.96 5.71
N ARG A 61 2.13 4.80 4.89
CA ARG A 61 2.15 5.03 3.43
C ARG A 61 2.82 3.86 2.72
#